data_AF-A0A7Y0NST9-F1
#
_entry.id   AF-A0A7Y0NST9-F1
#
_cell.length_a   1.000
_cell.length_b   1.000
_cell.length_c   1.000
_cell.angle_alpha   90.00
_cell.angle_beta   90.00
_cell.angle_gamma   90.00
#
_symmetry.space_group_name_H-M   'P 1'
#
loop_
_entity.id
_entity.type
_entity.pdbx_description
1 polymer ?
#
loop_
_entity_poly.entity_id
_entity_poly.type
_entity_poly.pdbx_seq_one_letter_code
_entity_poly.pdbx_strand_id
1 'polypeptide(L)'
;MKREGQVWIRIFPDKPVTKKPAEVRMGKGKGAPEYWVAVVRPGRVIFEAEGVPLEVAKEALRLAAQKLPIQTKFVVRRDYVEA
;
A
#
# COMPACT_ATOMS: atom_id res chain seq x y z
N MET A 1 -16.84 -2.54 -3.07
CA MET A 1 -16.58 -3.95 -3.44
C MET A 1 -17.33 -4.85 -2.48
N LYS A 2 -18.65 -5.00 -2.57
CA LYS A 2 -19.50 -5.75 -1.60
C LYS A 2 -19.26 -7.27 -1.70
N ARG A 3 -18.02 -7.73 -1.45
CA ARG A 3 -17.47 -9.07 -1.77
C ARG A 3 -17.46 -9.40 -3.27
N GLU A 4 -17.57 -8.38 -4.10
CA GLU A 4 -17.46 -8.46 -5.56
C GLU A 4 -16.12 -7.88 -6.00
N GLY A 5 -15.53 -8.48 -7.03
CA GLY A 5 -14.22 -8.14 -7.56
C GLY A 5 -13.06 -8.83 -6.86
N GLN A 6 -11.91 -8.74 -7.51
CA GLN A 6 -10.65 -9.23 -7.00
C GLN A 6 -9.67 -8.07 -6.80
N VAL A 7 -8.92 -8.13 -5.71
CA VAL A 7 -7.91 -7.13 -5.34
C VAL A 7 -6.58 -7.82 -5.16
N TRP A 8 -5.54 -7.29 -5.79
CA TRP A 8 -4.17 -7.74 -5.59
C TRP A 8 -3.36 -6.69 -4.84
N ILE A 9 -2.60 -7.13 -3.86
CA ILE A 9 -1.62 -6.30 -3.16
C ILE A 9 -0.27 -6.57 -3.82
N ARG A 10 0.31 -5.53 -4.45
CA ARG A 10 1.54 -5.64 -5.24
C ARG A 10 2.81 -5.35 -4.45
N ILE A 11 2.67 -4.99 -3.18
CA ILE A 11 3.76 -4.71 -2.25
C ILE A 11 3.70 -5.67 -1.07
N PHE A 12 4.84 -5.92 -0.44
CA PHE A 12 4.93 -6.78 0.74
C PHE A 12 5.82 -6.12 1.79
N PRO A 13 5.44 -6.15 3.09
CA PRO A 13 6.23 -5.56 4.15
C PRO A 13 7.32 -6.52 4.62
N ASP A 14 8.43 -6.58 3.89
CA ASP A 14 9.60 -7.44 4.14
C ASP A 14 10.73 -6.76 4.92
N LYS A 15 10.68 -5.43 5.08
CA LYS A 15 11.75 -4.68 5.74
C LYS A 15 11.41 -4.39 7.21
N PRO A 16 12.19 -4.91 8.19
CA PRO A 16 11.97 -4.59 9.59
C PRO A 16 12.53 -3.21 9.94
N VAL A 17 11.74 -2.42 10.67
CA VAL A 17 12.15 -1.14 11.26
C VAL A 17 12.29 -1.32 12.76
N THR A 18 13.45 -0.94 13.29
CA THR A 18 13.78 -1.11 14.71
C THR A 18 13.62 0.21 15.46
N LYS A 19 13.18 0.13 16.71
CA LYS A 19 13.13 1.30 17.61
C LYS A 19 13.71 0.94 18.98
N LYS A 20 14.37 1.92 19.59
CA LYS A 20 14.84 1.79 20.98
C LYS A 20 13.67 2.03 21.93
N PRO A 21 13.65 1.38 23.11
CA PRO A 21 12.67 1.69 24.15
C PRO A 21 12.61 3.19 24.42
N ALA A 22 11.45 3.69 24.83
CA ALA A 22 11.35 5.05 25.32
C ALA A 22 12.28 5.23 26.54
N GLU A 23 12.68 6.47 26.82
CA GLU A 23 13.40 6.86 28.06
C GLU A 23 14.86 6.36 28.18
N VAL A 24 15.44 5.71 27.16
CA VAL A 24 16.86 5.34 27.15
C VAL A 24 17.72 6.30 26.33
N ARG A 25 18.97 6.52 26.77
CA ARG A 25 19.97 7.29 26.02
C ARG A 25 20.45 6.54 24.76
N MET A 26 21.03 7.28 23.82
CA MET A 26 21.69 6.70 22.64
C MET A 26 22.90 5.82 23.03
N GLY A 27 23.35 4.97 22.11
CA GLY A 27 24.38 3.93 22.36
C GLY A 27 23.80 2.55 22.75
N LYS A 28 24.64 1.62 23.21
CA LYS A 28 24.26 0.25 23.65
C LYS A 28 23.63 -0.66 22.57
N GLY A 29 23.88 -0.38 21.29
CA GLY A 29 23.45 -1.24 20.17
C GLY A 29 22.16 -0.79 19.47
N LYS A 30 21.66 -1.67 18.59
CA LYS A 30 20.44 -1.48 17.78
C LYS A 30 19.20 -1.89 18.59
N GLY A 31 18.07 -1.21 18.38
CA GLY A 31 16.80 -1.57 19.02
C GLY A 31 16.20 -2.86 18.45
N ALA A 32 15.14 -3.35 19.11
CA ALA A 32 14.35 -4.47 18.60
C ALA A 32 13.47 -4.03 17.40
N PRO A 33 13.10 -4.95 16.48
CA PRO A 33 12.09 -4.67 15.45
C PRO A 33 10.76 -4.25 16.08
N GLU A 34 10.19 -3.13 15.65
CA GLU A 34 8.90 -2.61 16.12
C GLU A 34 7.80 -2.87 15.08
N TYR A 35 8.08 -2.64 13.80
CA TYR A 35 7.14 -2.87 12.70
C TYR A 35 7.85 -3.20 11.40
N TRP A 36 7.07 -3.65 10.42
CA TRP A 36 7.53 -3.96 9.06
C TRP A 36 7.02 -2.93 8.08
N VAL A 37 7.85 -2.60 7.10
CA VAL A 37 7.49 -1.63 6.05
C VAL A 37 7.70 -2.22 4.68
N ALA A 38 6.86 -1.81 3.74
CA ALA A 38 7.10 -2.00 2.32
C ALA A 38 7.80 -0.75 1.77
N VAL A 39 8.93 -0.93 1.08
CA VAL A 39 9.64 0.19 0.45
C VAL A 39 8.97 0.51 -0.90
N VAL A 40 8.31 1.66 -0.97
CA VAL A 40 7.61 2.14 -2.17
C VAL A 40 8.36 3.31 -2.79
N ARG A 41 8.59 3.27 -4.11
CA ARG A 41 9.19 4.35 -4.90
C ARG A 41 8.16 4.93 -5.89
N PRO A 42 8.31 6.20 -6.34
CA PRO A 42 7.41 6.77 -7.34
C PRO A 42 7.28 5.88 -8.58
N GLY A 43 6.05 5.72 -9.09
CA GLY A 43 5.75 4.87 -10.24
C GLY A 43 5.48 3.39 -9.92
N ARG A 44 5.65 2.95 -8.67
CA ARG A 44 5.29 1.59 -8.25
C ARG A 44 3.76 1.45 -8.15
N VAL A 45 3.20 0.40 -8.77
CA VAL A 45 1.81 -0.03 -8.55
C VAL A 45 1.71 -0.74 -7.19
N ILE A 46 0.76 -0.31 -6.36
CA ILE A 46 0.59 -0.76 -4.96
C ILE A 46 -0.59 -1.73 -4.83
N PHE A 47 -1.72 -1.37 -5.45
CA PHE A 47 -2.94 -2.17 -5.47
C PHE A 47 -3.44 -2.27 -6.91
N GLU A 48 -3.99 -3.42 -7.24
CA GLU A 48 -4.72 -3.68 -8.49
C GLU A 48 -6.12 -4.18 -8.13
N ALA A 49 -7.10 -3.87 -8.98
CA ALA A 49 -8.49 -4.25 -8.81
C ALA A 49 -9.09 -4.66 -10.15
N GLU A 50 -9.89 -5.73 -10.15
CA GLU A 50 -10.59 -6.26 -11.32
C GLU A 50 -11.96 -6.81 -10.90
N GLY A 51 -12.84 -7.09 -11.87
CA GLY A 51 -14.13 -7.73 -11.62
C GLY A 51 -15.17 -6.82 -10.97
N VAL A 52 -15.00 -5.50 -11.07
CA VAL A 52 -15.99 -4.48 -10.70
C VAL A 52 -16.03 -3.37 -11.75
N PRO A 53 -17.16 -2.64 -11.85
CA PRO A 53 -17.25 -1.46 -12.72
C PRO A 53 -16.18 -0.41 -12.40
N LEU A 54 -15.77 0.35 -13.41
CA LEU A 54 -14.71 1.36 -13.31
C LEU A 54 -14.97 2.37 -12.18
N GLU A 55 -16.20 2.87 -12.07
CA GLU A 55 -16.59 3.83 -11.03
C GLU A 55 -16.42 3.26 -9.62
N VAL A 56 -16.74 1.98 -9.44
CA VAL A 56 -16.57 1.28 -8.16
C VAL A 56 -15.10 1.08 -7.84
N ALA A 57 -14.27 0.71 -8.82
CA ALA A 57 -12.82 0.56 -8.65
C ALA A 57 -12.16 1.91 -8.30
N LYS A 58 -12.56 2.97 -9.00
CA LYS A 58 -12.04 4.34 -8.80
C LYS A 58 -12.36 4.85 -7.41
N GLU A 59 -13.59 4.69 -6.95
CA GLU A 59 -13.99 5.11 -5.60
C GLU A 59 -13.30 4.27 -4.51
N ALA A 60 -13.20 2.94 -4.70
CA ALA A 60 -12.50 2.07 -3.76
C ALA A 60 -11.01 2.46 -3.62
N LEU A 61 -10.33 2.70 -4.74
CA LEU A 61 -8.92 3.10 -4.73
C LEU A 61 -8.71 4.53 -4.23
N ARG A 62 -9.69 5.43 -4.42
CA ARG A 62 -9.69 6.78 -3.82
C ARG A 62 -9.75 6.70 -2.29
N LEU A 63 -10.62 5.85 -1.73
CA LEU A 63 -10.70 5.64 -0.29
C LEU A 63 -9.42 5.00 0.26
N ALA A 64 -8.84 4.05 -0.46
CA ALA A 64 -7.55 3.45 -0.09
C ALA A 64 -6.42 4.49 -0.08
N ALA A 65 -6.37 5.39 -1.09
CA ALA A 65 -5.37 6.45 -1.17
C ALA A 65 -5.36 7.36 0.06
N GLN A 66 -6.51 7.65 0.66
CA GLN A 66 -6.61 8.46 1.88
C GLN A 66 -5.99 7.81 3.12
N LYS A 67 -5.73 6.50 3.09
CA LYS A 67 -5.10 5.76 4.18
C LYS A 67 -3.59 5.60 4.02
N LEU A 68 -3.05 6.02 2.87
CA LEU A 68 -1.63 5.94 2.59
C LEU A 68 -0.94 7.27 2.89
N PRO A 69 0.31 7.26 3.40
CA PRO A 69 1.06 8.48 3.71
C PRO A 69 1.69 9.15 2.46
N ILE A 70 1.21 8.84 1.26
CA ILE A 70 1.79 9.29 -0.02
C ILE A 70 0.68 9.68 -1.01
N GLN A 71 1.02 10.59 -1.94
CA GLN A 71 0.16 10.86 -3.09
C GLN A 71 0.16 9.66 -4.03
N THR A 72 -1.01 9.33 -4.56
CA THR A 72 -1.20 8.22 -5.51
C THR A 72 -1.94 8.70 -6.75
N LYS A 73 -1.79 7.95 -7.84
CA LYS A 73 -2.48 8.20 -9.11
C LYS A 73 -3.24 6.95 -9.51
N PHE A 74 -4.51 7.11 -9.85
CA PHE A 74 -5.30 6.04 -10.45
C PHE A 74 -4.85 5.82 -11.90
N VAL A 75 -4.65 4.57 -12.28
CA VAL A 75 -4.23 4.16 -13.62
C VAL A 75 -5.08 2.98 -14.07
N VAL A 76 -5.33 2.92 -15.38
CA VAL A 76 -6.03 1.80 -16.03
C VAL A 76 -5.02 1.06 -16.89
N ARG A 77 -5.14 -0.26 -16.98
CA ARG A 77 -4.30 -1.09 -17.85
C ARG A 77 -4.55 -0.70 -19.31
N ARG A 78 -3.52 -0.76 -20.16
CA ARG A 78 -3.62 -0.30 -21.57
C ARG A 78 -4.58 -1.14 -22.41
N ASP A 79 -4.70 -2.41 -22.06
CA ASP A 79 -5.56 -3.44 -22.65
C ASP A 79 -6.94 -3.51 -22.01
N TYR A 80 -7.28 -2.59 -21.10
CA TYR A 80 -8.62 -2.53 -20.53
C TYR A 80 -9.64 -2.21 -21.62
N VAL A 81 -10.59 -3.11 -21.80
CA VAL A 81 -11.79 -2.92 -22.62
C VAL A 81 -12.95 -2.79 -21.65
N GLU A 82 -13.74 -1.74 -21.81
CA GLU A 82 -14.98 -1.59 -21.07
C GLU A 82 -15.94 -2.70 -21.51
N ALA A 83 -16.33 -3.56 -20.57
CA ALA A 83 -17.22 -4.70 -20.80
C ALA A 83 -18.68 -4.28 -20.71
#